data_AF-A0A7X9RTV7-F1
#
_entry.id   AF-A0A7X9RTV7-F1
#
_cell.length_a   1.000
_cell.length_b   1.000
_cell.length_c   1.000
_cell.angle_alpha   90.00
_cell.angle_beta   90.00
_cell.angle_gamma   90.00
#
_symmetry.space_group_name_H-M   'P 1'
#
loop_
_entity.id
_entity.type
_entity.pdbx_description
1 polymer ?
#
loop_
_entity_poly.entity_id
_entity_poly.type
_entity_poly.pdbx_seq_one_letter_code
_entity_poly.pdbx_strand_id
1 'polypeptide(L)'
;MDKDLHFIGECDNKQLGILFNILCFEQDQSLRKRSRLLNSIESQVFEEDYYKYSIRIGQELQVLGNTTLAGLLREEKVPYFQILQNLLDKLYVPYSSGKNCLELEQQLLNHLHEKALGIKNSGVTSLPFEILVKEGMTEQIEGSPKDRCLLPAVIYISLLRANLGKGNQQKGRETLLQ
;
A
#
# COMPACT_ATOMS: atom_id res chain seq x y z
N MET A 1 6.04 -14.64 1.93
CA MET A 1 5.62 -13.23 1.90
C MET A 1 5.20 -12.85 3.32
N ASP A 2 5.18 -11.58 3.70
CA ASP A 2 4.58 -11.19 4.99
C ASP A 2 3.14 -11.72 5.09
N LYS A 3 2.75 -12.27 6.25
CA LYS A 3 1.39 -12.74 6.50
C LYS A 3 0.36 -11.62 6.27
N ASP A 4 0.72 -10.38 6.61
CA ASP A 4 -0.17 -9.23 6.49
C ASP A 4 -0.37 -8.86 5.01
N LEU A 5 0.50 -9.34 4.11
CA LEU A 5 0.38 -9.14 2.66
C LEU A 5 -0.17 -10.36 1.92
N HIS A 6 -0.50 -11.47 2.60
CA HIS A 6 -1.01 -12.69 1.93
C HIS A 6 -2.26 -12.46 1.09
N PHE A 7 -3.14 -11.53 1.51
CA PHE A 7 -4.35 -11.18 0.77
C PHE A 7 -4.06 -10.62 -0.65
N ILE A 8 -2.84 -10.16 -0.94
CA ILE A 8 -2.44 -9.73 -2.29
C ILE A 8 -2.61 -10.88 -3.29
N GLY A 9 -2.45 -12.14 -2.86
CA GLY A 9 -2.70 -13.30 -3.72
C GLY A 9 -4.17 -13.50 -4.10
N GLU A 10 -5.09 -12.82 -3.42
CA GLU A 10 -6.53 -12.83 -3.72
C GLU A 10 -6.96 -11.67 -4.62
N CYS A 11 -6.05 -10.72 -4.90
CA CYS A 11 -6.33 -9.60 -5.78
C CYS A 11 -6.46 -10.05 -7.24
N ASP A 12 -7.37 -9.41 -7.97
CA ASP A 12 -7.47 -9.61 -9.41
C ASP A 12 -6.27 -9.00 -10.15
N ASN A 13 -6.07 -9.41 -11.40
CA ASN A 13 -4.93 -8.98 -12.20
C ASN A 13 -4.87 -7.45 -12.40
N LYS A 14 -6.03 -6.78 -12.46
CA LYS A 14 -6.10 -5.32 -12.61
C LYS A 14 -5.65 -4.62 -11.33
N GLN A 15 -6.08 -5.12 -10.17
CA GLN A 15 -5.65 -4.61 -8.87
C GLN A 15 -4.13 -4.77 -8.69
N LEU A 16 -3.60 -5.94 -9.07
CA LEU A 16 -2.16 -6.19 -9.05
C LEU A 16 -1.39 -5.30 -10.01
N GLY A 17 -1.92 -5.05 -11.21
CA GLY A 17 -1.32 -4.13 -12.18
C GLY A 17 -1.24 -2.69 -11.68
N ILE A 18 -2.27 -2.21 -10.96
CA ILE A 18 -2.24 -0.89 -10.32
C ILE A 18 -1.14 -0.84 -9.25
N LEU A 19 -1.06 -1.86 -8.37
CA LEU A 19 -0.02 -1.92 -7.35
C LEU A 19 1.39 -1.99 -7.97
N PHE A 20 1.56 -2.80 -9.01
CA PHE A 20 2.80 -2.88 -9.78
C PHE A 20 3.19 -1.49 -10.32
N ASN A 21 2.24 -0.77 -10.92
CA ASN A 21 2.51 0.54 -11.48
C ASN A 21 2.93 1.55 -10.41
N ILE A 22 2.26 1.56 -9.25
CA ILE A 22 2.64 2.42 -8.13
C ILE A 22 4.09 2.15 -7.68
N LEU A 23 4.50 0.87 -7.64
CA LEU A 23 5.83 0.46 -7.20
C LEU A 23 6.93 0.74 -8.25
N CYS A 24 6.59 0.72 -9.54
CA CYS A 24 7.53 0.83 -10.65
C CYS A 24 7.68 2.25 -11.22
N PHE A 25 6.66 3.09 -11.10
CA PHE A 25 6.61 4.40 -11.74
C PHE A 25 6.40 5.53 -10.73
N GLU A 26 6.92 6.71 -11.07
CA GLU A 26 6.61 7.96 -10.38
C GLU A 26 5.21 8.46 -10.83
N GLN A 27 4.72 9.51 -10.17
CA GLN A 27 3.39 10.07 -10.47
C GLN A 27 3.28 10.65 -11.90
N ASP A 28 4.38 11.14 -12.47
CA ASP A 28 4.46 11.64 -13.84
C ASP A 28 4.64 10.51 -14.89
N GLN A 29 4.46 9.26 -14.48
CA GLN A 29 4.69 8.04 -15.26
C GLN A 29 6.15 7.83 -15.70
N SER A 30 7.09 8.63 -15.19
CA SER A 30 8.51 8.32 -15.38
C SER A 30 8.89 7.07 -14.60
N LEU A 31 9.84 6.30 -15.15
CA LEU A 31 10.35 5.10 -14.50
C LEU A 31 11.03 5.47 -13.18
N ARG A 32 10.67 4.79 -12.08
CA ARG A 32 11.49 4.85 -10.87
C ARG A 32 12.84 4.21 -11.19
N LYS A 33 13.91 5.02 -11.11
CA LYS A 33 15.28 4.53 -11.35
C LYS A 33 15.53 3.27 -10.53
N ARG A 34 15.98 2.21 -11.20
CA ARG A 34 16.33 0.91 -10.59
C ARG A 34 15.14 0.17 -9.97
N SER A 35 13.93 0.26 -10.55
CA SER A 35 12.84 -0.65 -10.18
C SER A 35 13.26 -2.11 -10.39
N ARG A 36 13.49 -2.84 -9.29
CA ARG A 36 13.88 -4.26 -9.35
C ARG A 36 12.72 -5.14 -9.81
N LEU A 37 11.49 -4.76 -9.44
CA LEU A 37 10.29 -5.47 -9.84
C LEU A 37 10.11 -5.43 -11.36
N LEU A 38 10.27 -4.26 -11.99
CA LEU A 38 10.18 -4.14 -13.45
C LEU A 38 11.29 -4.91 -14.19
N ASN A 39 12.48 -4.99 -13.59
CA ASN A 39 13.62 -5.70 -14.15
C ASN A 39 13.72 -7.17 -13.68
N SER A 40 12.70 -7.69 -13.01
CA SER A 40 12.69 -9.07 -12.52
C SER A 40 12.44 -10.06 -13.67
N ILE A 41 12.91 -11.30 -13.50
CA ILE A 41 12.68 -12.38 -14.46
C ILE A 41 11.17 -12.61 -14.60
N GLU A 42 10.43 -12.59 -13.49
CA GLU A 42 9.00 -12.78 -13.47
C GLU A 42 8.27 -11.73 -14.31
N SER A 43 8.63 -10.45 -14.16
CA SER A 43 8.04 -9.36 -14.96
C SER A 43 8.38 -9.49 -16.45
N GLN A 44 9.55 -10.03 -16.80
CA GLN A 44 9.96 -10.23 -18.20
C GLN A 44 9.29 -11.44 -18.84
N VAL A 45 9.06 -12.51 -18.07
CA VAL A 45 8.49 -13.77 -18.56
C VAL A 45 6.96 -13.74 -18.59
N PHE A 46 6.35 -13.14 -17.57
CA PHE A 46 4.89 -13.14 -17.40
C PHE A 46 4.23 -11.83 -17.82
N GLU A 47 5.02 -10.78 -18.10
CA GLU A 47 4.53 -9.48 -18.60
C GLU A 47 3.36 -8.95 -17.75
N GLU A 48 2.19 -8.69 -18.33
CA GLU A 48 1.01 -8.16 -17.64
C GLU A 48 0.18 -9.24 -16.89
N ASP A 49 0.62 -10.49 -16.83
CA ASP A 49 0.02 -11.54 -16.00
C ASP A 49 0.54 -11.43 -14.55
N TYR A 50 0.23 -10.30 -13.92
CA TYR A 50 0.62 -9.93 -12.56
C TYR A 50 0.24 -10.98 -11.52
N TYR A 51 -0.85 -11.73 -11.74
CA TYR A 51 -1.27 -12.80 -10.86
C TYR A 51 -0.18 -13.86 -10.66
N LYS A 52 0.55 -14.23 -11.72
CA LYS A 52 1.65 -15.23 -11.67
C LYS A 52 2.83 -14.81 -10.79
N TYR A 53 2.95 -13.52 -10.47
CA TYR A 53 4.05 -13.00 -9.68
C TYR A 53 3.61 -11.99 -8.60
N SER A 54 2.35 -12.12 -8.14
CA SER A 54 1.78 -11.36 -7.03
C SER A 54 2.65 -11.39 -5.76
N ILE A 55 3.28 -12.54 -5.49
CA ILE A 55 4.25 -12.70 -4.39
C ILE A 55 5.46 -11.76 -4.57
N ARG A 56 5.99 -11.61 -5.79
CA ARG A 56 7.12 -10.72 -6.08
C ARG A 56 6.72 -9.26 -5.93
N ILE A 57 5.49 -8.89 -6.33
CA ILE A 57 4.93 -7.54 -6.14
C ILE A 57 4.89 -7.17 -4.65
N GLY A 58 4.33 -8.05 -3.80
CA GLY A 58 4.30 -7.84 -2.35
C GLY A 58 5.69 -7.78 -1.72
N GLN A 59 6.65 -8.57 -2.23
CA GLN A 59 8.03 -8.54 -1.76
C GLN A 59 8.77 -7.25 -2.11
N GLU A 60 8.53 -6.65 -3.29
CA GLU A 60 9.17 -5.38 -3.66
C GLU A 60 8.80 -4.28 -2.67
N LEU A 61 7.54 -4.22 -2.23
CA LEU A 61 7.11 -3.31 -1.16
C LEU A 61 7.94 -3.49 0.12
N GLN A 62 8.15 -4.75 0.53
CA GLN A 62 8.94 -5.08 1.72
C GLN A 62 10.42 -4.72 1.58
N VAL A 63 10.98 -4.82 0.38
CA VAL A 63 12.37 -4.43 0.10
C VAL A 63 12.50 -2.90 0.10
N LEU A 64 11.56 -2.18 -0.52
CA LEU A 64 11.52 -0.71 -0.53
C LEU A 64 11.35 -0.12 0.87
N GLY A 65 10.65 -0.84 1.76
CA GLY A 65 10.47 -0.48 3.16
C GLY A 65 11.76 -0.48 3.99
N ASN A 66 12.83 -1.11 3.50
CA ASN A 66 14.07 -1.21 4.25
C ASN A 66 14.74 0.17 4.39
N THR A 67 15.07 0.54 5.62
CA THR A 67 15.66 1.84 5.94
C THR A 67 17.18 1.85 5.76
N THR A 68 17.81 0.68 5.65
CA THR A 68 19.27 0.53 5.52
C THR A 68 19.69 0.31 4.08
N LEU A 69 20.75 1.00 3.65
CA LEU A 69 21.30 0.83 2.29
C LEU A 69 21.80 -0.60 2.06
N ALA A 70 22.46 -1.20 3.06
CA ALA A 70 22.95 -2.58 2.98
C ALA A 70 21.81 -3.59 2.82
N GLY A 71 20.72 -3.42 3.58
CA GLY A 71 19.54 -4.25 3.44
C GLY A 71 18.87 -4.10 2.08
N LEU A 72 18.79 -2.87 1.56
CA LEU A 72 18.24 -2.62 0.21
C LEU A 72 19.08 -3.27 -0.91
N LEU A 73 20.41 -3.31 -0.76
CA LEU A 73 21.32 -3.98 -1.71
C LEU A 73 21.23 -5.51 -1.64
N ARG A 74 20.89 -6.06 -0.47
CA ARG A 74 20.73 -7.51 -0.24
C ARG A 74 19.31 -8.00 -0.45
N GLU A 75 18.40 -7.14 -0.91
CA GLU A 75 16.97 -7.41 -1.00
C GLU A 75 16.37 -7.91 0.33
N GLU A 76 16.89 -7.42 1.45
CA GLU A 76 16.38 -7.73 2.78
C GLU A 76 14.99 -7.09 2.94
N LYS A 77 14.02 -7.94 3.24
CA LYS A 77 12.62 -7.57 3.43
C LYS A 77 12.40 -7.11 4.86
N VAL A 78 11.62 -6.04 5.04
CA VAL A 78 11.09 -5.67 6.35
C VAL A 78 9.62 -6.07 6.49
N PRO A 79 9.12 -6.31 7.72
CA PRO A 79 7.70 -6.56 7.94
C PRO A 79 6.84 -5.40 7.45
N TYR A 80 5.69 -5.71 6.85
CA TYR A 80 4.75 -4.70 6.37
C TYR A 80 4.26 -3.79 7.51
N PHE A 81 4.05 -4.36 8.69
CA PHE A 81 3.74 -3.62 9.91
C PHE A 81 4.75 -2.50 10.20
N GLN A 82 6.05 -2.77 10.01
CA GLN A 82 7.10 -1.77 10.23
C GLN A 82 7.04 -0.65 9.19
N ILE A 83 6.66 -0.96 7.94
CA ILE A 83 6.47 0.05 6.88
C ILE A 83 5.33 1.00 7.27
N LEU A 84 4.21 0.45 7.73
CA LEU A 84 3.08 1.24 8.22
C LEU A 84 3.47 2.16 9.37
N GLN A 85 4.15 1.64 10.40
CA GLN A 85 4.61 2.45 11.54
C GLN A 85 5.52 3.59 11.08
N ASN A 86 6.52 3.29 10.24
CA ASN A 86 7.44 4.30 9.72
C ASN A 86 6.73 5.42 8.95
N LEU A 87 5.67 5.10 8.19
CA LEU A 87 4.88 6.11 7.49
C LEU A 87 4.01 6.92 8.45
N LEU A 88 3.34 6.27 9.40
CA LEU A 88 2.54 6.96 10.42
C LEU A 88 3.40 7.92 11.26
N ASP A 89 4.60 7.51 11.64
CA ASP A 89 5.55 8.35 12.38
C ASP A 89 5.94 9.60 11.57
N LYS A 90 6.21 9.45 10.26
CA LYS A 90 6.54 10.57 9.35
C LYS A 90 5.34 11.50 9.07
N LEU A 91 4.13 10.97 9.20
CA LEU A 91 2.88 11.73 9.07
C LEU A 91 2.42 12.29 10.43
N TYR A 92 3.16 12.06 11.51
CA TYR A 92 2.80 12.46 12.88
C TYR A 92 1.42 11.93 13.30
N VAL A 93 1.05 10.74 12.84
CA VAL A 93 -0.22 10.10 13.19
C VAL A 93 -0.04 9.30 14.47
N PRO A 94 -0.74 9.64 15.57
CA PRO A 94 -0.61 8.90 16.81
C PRO A 94 -1.29 7.54 16.70
N TYR A 95 -0.62 6.51 17.22
CA TYR A 95 -1.16 5.15 17.37
C TYR A 95 -0.73 4.55 18.72
N SER A 96 -1.57 3.70 19.29
CA SER A 96 -1.27 3.01 20.54
C SER A 96 -0.38 1.79 20.31
N SER A 97 0.45 1.44 21.30
CA SER A 97 1.20 0.18 21.29
C SER A 97 0.23 -1.03 21.27
N GLY A 98 0.58 -2.06 20.50
CA GLY A 98 -0.23 -3.29 20.40
C GLY A 98 -1.28 -3.31 19.28
N LYS A 99 -1.35 -2.27 18.43
CA LYS A 99 -2.21 -2.27 17.23
C LYS A 99 -1.75 -3.30 16.21
N ASN A 100 -2.69 -3.89 15.48
CA ASN A 100 -2.41 -4.77 14.35
C ASN A 100 -2.36 -3.99 13.02
N CYS A 101 -1.91 -4.64 11.94
CA CYS A 101 -1.80 -4.01 10.61
C CYS A 101 -3.09 -3.36 10.13
N LEU A 102 -4.25 -4.03 10.28
CA LEU A 102 -5.55 -3.49 9.84
C LEU A 102 -5.90 -2.19 10.56
N GLU A 103 -5.62 -2.12 11.87
CA GLU A 103 -5.90 -0.92 12.64
C GLU A 103 -4.97 0.24 12.25
N LEU A 104 -3.70 -0.03 11.94
CA LEU A 104 -2.77 0.98 11.45
C LEU A 104 -3.17 1.50 10.05
N GLU A 105 -3.61 0.62 9.16
CA GLU A 105 -4.15 0.99 7.85
C GLU A 105 -5.38 1.88 7.99
N GLN A 106 -6.30 1.53 8.89
CA GLN A 106 -7.48 2.34 9.16
C GLN A 106 -7.11 3.71 9.74
N GLN A 107 -6.12 3.78 10.62
CA GLN A 107 -5.62 5.05 11.16
C GLN A 107 -4.99 5.92 10.08
N LEU A 108 -4.21 5.35 9.17
CA LEU A 108 -3.67 6.06 8.02
C LEU A 108 -4.80 6.65 7.18
N LEU A 109 -5.78 5.82 6.78
CA LEU A 109 -6.90 6.29 5.95
C LEU A 109 -7.71 7.38 6.65
N ASN A 110 -8.05 7.20 7.92
CA ASN A 110 -8.79 8.19 8.71
C ASN A 110 -8.04 9.52 8.78
N HIS A 111 -6.73 9.48 9.06
CA HIS A 111 -5.92 10.69 9.10
C HIS A 111 -5.95 11.46 7.78
N LEU A 112 -5.78 10.75 6.65
CA LEU A 112 -5.81 11.36 5.32
C LEU A 112 -7.19 11.90 4.96
N HIS A 113 -8.27 11.18 5.33
CA HIS A 113 -9.64 11.67 5.17
C HIS A 113 -9.90 12.94 5.98
N GLU A 114 -9.51 12.96 7.26
CA GLU A 114 -9.67 14.11 8.14
C GLU A 114 -8.90 15.33 7.61
N LYS A 115 -7.66 15.12 7.14
CA LYS A 115 -6.83 16.17 6.56
C LYS A 115 -7.45 16.78 5.30
N ALA A 116 -7.93 15.93 4.38
CA ALA A 116 -8.58 16.37 3.14
C ALA A 116 -9.88 17.15 3.38
N LEU A 117 -10.69 16.71 4.34
CA LEU A 117 -12.03 17.26 4.58
C LEU A 117 -12.03 18.44 5.55
N GLY A 118 -10.93 18.64 6.28
CA GLY A 118 -10.81 19.69 7.30
C GLY A 118 -11.78 19.52 8.49
N ILE A 119 -12.47 18.39 8.59
CA ILE A 119 -13.52 18.12 9.57
C ILE A 119 -13.40 16.66 10.04
N LYS A 120 -13.46 16.43 11.35
CA LYS A 120 -13.58 15.09 11.93
C LYS A 120 -15.01 14.56 11.75
N ASN A 121 -15.15 13.32 11.26
CA ASN A 121 -16.43 12.59 11.16
C ASN A 121 -17.51 13.23 10.26
N SER A 122 -17.23 13.41 8.97
CA SER A 122 -18.20 13.96 8.00
C SER A 122 -19.15 12.93 7.38
N GLY A 123 -19.06 11.64 7.74
CA GLY A 123 -19.87 10.59 7.11
C GLY A 123 -19.58 10.39 5.61
N VAL A 124 -18.48 10.95 5.10
CA VAL A 124 -18.10 10.92 3.69
C VAL A 124 -17.65 9.52 3.26
N THR A 125 -18.30 9.04 2.22
CA THR A 125 -17.90 7.90 1.36
C THR A 125 -16.47 8.08 0.88
N SER A 126 -15.67 7.01 0.94
CA SER A 126 -14.22 7.00 0.71
C SER A 126 -13.73 8.02 -0.33
N LEU A 127 -12.81 8.91 0.05
CA LEU A 127 -12.18 9.82 -0.89
C LEU A 127 -11.43 9.07 -2.00
N PRO A 128 -11.34 9.65 -3.21
CA PRO A 128 -10.50 9.14 -4.29
C PRO A 128 -9.05 8.92 -3.84
N PHE A 129 -8.42 7.89 -4.41
CA PHE A 129 -7.04 7.51 -4.12
C PHE A 129 -6.07 8.69 -4.28
N GLU A 130 -6.25 9.48 -5.33
CA GLU A 130 -5.37 10.60 -5.68
C GLU A 130 -5.42 11.71 -4.62
N ILE A 131 -6.60 11.95 -4.02
CA ILE A 131 -6.75 12.93 -2.93
C ILE A 131 -6.00 12.45 -1.70
N LEU A 132 -6.14 11.16 -1.34
CA LEU A 132 -5.45 10.58 -0.18
C LEU A 132 -3.93 10.63 -0.35
N VAL A 133 -3.43 10.30 -1.55
CA VAL A 133 -2.00 10.41 -1.86
C VAL A 133 -1.54 11.86 -1.71
N LYS A 134 -2.26 12.81 -2.31
CA LYS A 134 -1.92 14.24 -2.22
C LYS A 134 -1.84 14.71 -0.76
N GLU A 135 -2.81 14.33 0.07
CA GLU A 135 -2.80 14.72 1.48
C GLU A 135 -1.65 14.09 2.28
N GLY A 136 -1.22 12.89 1.91
CA GLY A 136 -0.10 12.21 2.57
C GLY A 136 1.27 12.68 2.09
N MET A 137 1.40 13.31 0.92
CA MET A 137 2.66 13.84 0.39
C MET A 137 3.09 15.12 1.14
N THR A 138 3.54 14.96 2.39
CA THR A 138 4.16 16.03 3.19
C THR A 138 5.61 16.24 2.76
N GLU A 139 6.22 17.38 3.14
CA GLU A 139 7.65 17.64 2.89
C GLU A 139 8.56 16.48 3.34
N GLN A 140 8.22 15.83 4.46
CA GLN A 140 8.97 14.69 5.00
C GLN A 140 8.86 13.44 4.11
N ILE A 141 7.71 13.21 3.47
CA ILE A 141 7.51 12.12 2.52
C ILE A 141 8.17 12.46 1.19
N GLU A 142 7.96 13.68 0.68
CA GLU A 142 8.51 14.14 -0.60
C GLU A 142 10.05 14.16 -0.61
N GLY A 143 10.66 14.49 0.53
CA GLY A 143 12.12 14.49 0.70
C GLY A 143 12.78 13.11 0.60
N SER A 144 12.01 12.02 0.53
CA SER A 144 12.50 10.66 0.55
C SER A 144 12.00 9.87 -0.66
N PRO A 145 12.87 9.54 -1.64
CA PRO A 145 12.46 8.82 -2.85
C PRO A 145 11.74 7.50 -2.59
N LYS A 146 12.10 6.79 -1.51
CA LYS A 146 11.40 5.57 -1.10
C LYS A 146 10.01 5.85 -0.54
N ASP A 147 9.84 6.90 0.27
CA ASP A 147 8.55 7.18 0.90
C ASP A 147 7.53 7.71 -0.12
N ARG A 148 7.99 8.46 -1.14
CA ARG A 148 7.20 8.79 -2.33
C ARG A 148 6.67 7.58 -3.10
N CYS A 149 7.26 6.40 -2.90
CA CYS A 149 6.78 5.13 -3.44
C CYS A 149 5.93 4.36 -2.43
N LEU A 150 6.41 4.25 -1.20
CA LEU A 150 5.76 3.47 -0.14
C LEU A 150 4.40 4.04 0.23
N LEU A 151 4.26 5.36 0.35
CA LEU A 151 3.00 5.98 0.75
C LEU A 151 1.84 5.63 -0.19
N PRO A 152 1.90 5.90 -1.51
CA PRO A 152 0.80 5.54 -2.41
C PRO A 152 0.56 4.02 -2.45
N ALA A 153 1.59 3.18 -2.37
CA ALA A 153 1.41 1.73 -2.34
C ALA A 153 0.66 1.27 -1.09
N VAL A 154 1.00 1.83 0.08
CA VAL A 154 0.35 1.53 1.35
C VAL A 154 -1.09 2.04 1.36
N ILE A 155 -1.36 3.25 0.88
CA ILE A 155 -2.75 3.75 0.75
C ILE A 155 -3.57 2.83 -0.14
N TYR A 156 -3.02 2.42 -1.29
CA TYR A 156 -3.72 1.52 -2.21
C TYR A 156 -4.03 0.16 -1.57
N ILE A 157 -3.06 -0.44 -0.86
CA ILE A 157 -3.24 -1.69 -0.11
C ILE A 157 -4.32 -1.55 0.96
N SER A 158 -4.31 -0.47 1.74
CA SER A 158 -5.34 -0.19 2.76
C SER A 158 -6.74 -0.10 2.14
N LEU A 159 -6.87 0.54 0.98
CA LEU A 159 -8.14 0.66 0.26
C LEU A 159 -8.61 -0.69 -0.29
N LEU A 160 -7.71 -1.49 -0.89
CA LEU A 160 -8.02 -2.84 -1.36
C LEU A 160 -8.56 -3.69 -0.21
N ARG A 161 -7.87 -3.70 0.93
CA ARG A 161 -8.25 -4.52 2.07
C ARG A 161 -9.55 -4.05 2.73
N ALA A 162 -9.77 -2.74 2.81
CA ALA A 162 -11.05 -2.18 3.27
C ALA A 162 -12.24 -2.58 2.38
N ASN A 163 -12.02 -2.68 1.06
CA ASN A 163 -13.06 -3.07 0.11
C ASN A 163 -13.36 -4.58 0.14
N LEU A 164 -12.34 -5.42 0.33
CA LEU A 164 -12.53 -6.88 0.52
C LEU A 164 -13.38 -7.18 1.76
N GLY A 165 -13.15 -6.46 2.86
CA GLY A 165 -13.97 -6.58 4.08
C GLY A 165 -15.45 -6.28 3.85
N LYS A 166 -15.76 -5.29 2.99
CA LYS A 166 -17.14 -4.93 2.64
C LYS A 166 -17.81 -5.98 1.75
N GLY A 167 -17.10 -6.51 0.74
CA GLY A 167 -17.61 -7.57 -0.14
C GLY A 167 -17.97 -8.86 0.61
N ASN A 168 -17.18 -9.24 1.61
CA ASN A 168 -17.45 -10.43 2.43
C ASN A 168 -18.64 -10.23 3.39
N GLN A 169 -18.84 -9.02 3.93
CA GLN A 169 -20.02 -8.70 4.74
C GLN A 169 -21.32 -8.66 3.92
N GLN A 170 -21.24 -8.26 2.65
CA GLN A 170 -22.39 -8.20 1.75
C GLN A 170 -22.82 -9.60 1.30
N LYS A 171 -21.87 -10.47 0.92
CA LYS A 171 -22.13 -11.90 0.64
C LYS A 171 -22.73 -12.64 1.84
N GLY A 172 -22.19 -12.42 3.05
CA GLY A 172 -22.72 -13.07 4.26
C GLY A 172 -24.17 -12.67 4.60
N ARG A 173 -24.61 -11.47 4.22
CA ARG A 173 -26.00 -11.02 4.38
C ARG A 173 -26.94 -11.64 3.34
N GLU A 174 -26.48 -11.82 2.11
CA GLU A 174 -27.26 -12.47 1.04
C GLU A 174 -27.51 -13.96 1.34
N THR A 175 -26.53 -14.66 1.91
CA THR A 175 -26.68 -16.08 2.31
C THR A 175 -27.58 -16.29 3.53
N LEU A 176 -27.81 -15.26 4.36
CA LEU A 176 -28.72 -15.32 5.52
C LEU A 176 -30.17 -14.95 5.17
N LEU A 177 -30.41 -14.48 3.94
CA LEU A 177 -31.74 -14.10 3.41
C LEU A 177 -32.29 -15.13 2.41
N GLN A 178 -31.62 -16.28 2.25
CA GLN A 178 -32.09 -17.45 1.51
C GLN A 178 -32.42 -18.59 2.49
#